data_AF-H1LWN3-F1
#
_entry.id   AF-H1LWN3-F1
#
_cell.length_a   1.000
_cell.length_b   1.000
_cell.length_c   1.000
_cell.angle_alpha   90.00
_cell.angle_beta   90.00
_cell.angle_gamma   90.00
#
_symmetry.space_group_name_H-M   'P 1'
#
loop_
_entity.id
_entity.type
_entity.pdbx_description
1 polymer ?
#
loop_
_entity_poly.entity_id
_entity_poly.type
_entity_poly.pdbx_seq_one_letter_code
_entity_poly.pdbx_strand_id
1 'polypeptide(L)'
;MFDMSLGIIFLAMMGIVIGLFMAKKNLKIGYIILVMMVVFSLSQWEMLTNGTGWVHFFTFFLFALHFYILDSYIQKESGFKLVLNILLPVFTIIMAAGSYSLAYGATLICAYIFYVFFKKKKRGVLMCIPVAMALALFMYSYMNADNVNAGATSESIVTVFGRDPLYFLYFGLNTFASDVVSVELVKYFEINVIGTGILGVVSILFYLDALYMNFRYKIYEDTIFPLLLVVSGLFSHTMVILTRWIFLDSMYAMSSRYSLQFGAGLIGVILTFAYIKRKVKGPGRKKPAPIKIPLISNIGVFVFVILVFAGNLLTAGNELRMAKYRMESFEKKVKVAKNFEYESDETLKTVLQYHSPKKTRDALRLIKSKKLNIFSE
;
A
#
# COMPACT_ATOMS: atom_id res chain seq x y z
N MET A 1 16.34 -16.20 -3.58
CA MET A 1 15.29 -17.10 -4.13
C MET A 1 14.19 -17.35 -3.11
N PHE A 2 14.49 -17.95 -1.94
CA PHE A 2 13.49 -18.25 -0.90
C PHE A 2 12.59 -17.04 -0.54
N ASP A 3 13.19 -15.91 -0.17
CA ASP A 3 12.46 -14.70 0.23
C ASP A 3 11.51 -14.17 -0.86
N MET A 4 11.99 -14.12 -2.11
CA MET A 4 11.19 -13.66 -3.25
C MET A 4 10.00 -14.61 -3.52
N SER A 5 10.23 -15.93 -3.45
CA SER A 5 9.16 -16.92 -3.59
C SER A 5 8.10 -16.77 -2.51
N LEU A 6 8.52 -16.55 -1.26
CA LEU A 6 7.61 -16.31 -0.14
C LEU A 6 6.81 -15.02 -0.35
N GLY A 7 7.43 -13.98 -0.88
CA GLY A 7 6.75 -12.75 -1.26
C GLY A 7 5.65 -12.95 -2.30
N ILE A 8 5.93 -13.72 -3.35
CA ILE A 8 4.95 -14.06 -4.39
C ILE A 8 3.78 -14.87 -3.80
N ILE A 9 4.06 -15.81 -2.89
CA ILE A 9 3.02 -16.60 -2.21
C ILE A 9 2.08 -15.69 -1.43
N PHE A 10 2.59 -14.78 -0.60
CA PHE A 10 1.74 -13.86 0.16
C PHE A 10 0.97 -12.88 -0.72
N LEU A 11 1.59 -12.41 -1.81
CA LEU A 11 0.89 -11.58 -2.79
C LEU A 11 -0.27 -12.35 -3.44
N ALA A 12 -0.05 -13.61 -3.81
CA ALA A 12 -1.10 -14.49 -4.33
C ALA A 12 -2.21 -14.75 -3.30
N MET A 13 -1.87 -15.00 -2.04
CA MET A 13 -2.85 -15.16 -0.96
C MET A 13 -3.70 -13.90 -0.76
N MET A 14 -3.09 -12.71 -0.81
CA MET A 14 -3.83 -11.43 -0.78
C MET A 14 -4.81 -11.34 -1.95
N GLY A 15 -4.33 -11.65 -3.17
CA GLY A 15 -5.17 -11.70 -4.38
C GLY A 15 -6.34 -12.69 -4.25
N ILE A 16 -6.10 -13.87 -3.68
CA ILE A 16 -7.15 -14.87 -3.42
C ILE A 16 -8.21 -14.33 -2.45
N VAL A 17 -7.82 -13.72 -1.33
CA VAL A 17 -8.77 -13.16 -0.35
C VAL A 17 -9.67 -12.10 -1.01
N ILE A 18 -9.07 -11.18 -1.77
CA ILE A 18 -9.81 -10.13 -2.47
C ILE A 18 -10.70 -10.76 -3.56
N GLY A 19 -10.18 -11.72 -4.32
CA GLY A 19 -10.93 -12.45 -5.35
C GLY A 19 -12.13 -13.21 -4.80
N LEU A 20 -11.99 -13.87 -3.65
CA LEU A 20 -13.09 -14.54 -2.93
C LEU A 20 -14.18 -13.55 -2.52
N PHE A 21 -13.80 -12.37 -2.01
CA PHE A 21 -14.75 -11.30 -1.74
C PHE A 21 -15.53 -10.90 -3.01
N MET A 22 -14.81 -10.65 -4.12
CA MET A 22 -15.43 -10.23 -5.37
C MET A 22 -16.37 -11.29 -5.95
N ALA A 23 -15.97 -12.56 -5.90
CA ALA A 23 -16.77 -13.70 -6.35
C ALA A 23 -18.03 -13.86 -5.48
N LYS A 24 -17.90 -13.80 -4.15
CA LYS A 24 -19.03 -13.86 -3.21
C LYS A 24 -20.00 -12.70 -3.43
N LYS A 25 -19.48 -11.53 -3.80
CA LYS A 25 -20.29 -10.36 -4.17
C LYS A 25 -20.65 -10.34 -5.67
N ASN A 26 -20.49 -11.43 -6.42
CA ASN A 26 -20.87 -11.58 -7.83
C ASN A 26 -20.53 -10.33 -8.66
N LEU A 27 -19.31 -9.82 -8.50
CA LEU A 27 -18.81 -8.68 -9.25
C LEU A 27 -18.41 -9.12 -10.66
N LYS A 28 -18.54 -8.20 -11.63
CA LYS A 28 -18.22 -8.50 -13.03
C LYS A 28 -16.73 -8.83 -13.20
N ILE A 29 -16.44 -9.76 -14.11
CA ILE A 29 -15.07 -10.22 -14.42
C ILE A 29 -14.12 -9.07 -14.77
N GLY A 30 -14.59 -8.03 -15.47
CA GLY A 30 -13.76 -6.87 -15.81
C GLY A 30 -13.21 -6.13 -14.58
N TYR A 31 -13.99 -6.04 -13.50
CA TYR A 31 -13.50 -5.47 -12.24
C TYR A 31 -12.51 -6.41 -11.54
N ILE A 32 -12.73 -7.73 -11.62
CA ILE A 32 -11.80 -8.73 -11.07
C ILE A 32 -10.44 -8.59 -11.75
N ILE A 33 -10.41 -8.55 -13.09
CA ILE A 33 -9.19 -8.35 -13.87
C ILE A 33 -8.49 -7.06 -13.44
N LEU A 34 -9.22 -5.95 -13.36
CA LEU A 34 -8.67 -4.66 -12.96
C LEU A 34 -8.05 -4.70 -11.56
N VAL A 35 -8.74 -5.29 -10.58
CA VAL A 35 -8.21 -5.41 -9.21
C VAL A 35 -6.99 -6.32 -9.18
N MET A 36 -7.00 -7.45 -9.90
CA MET A 36 -5.84 -8.34 -9.97
C MET A 36 -4.64 -7.66 -10.64
N MET A 37 -4.86 -6.79 -11.62
CA MET A 37 -3.77 -5.99 -12.21
C MET A 37 -3.14 -5.02 -11.22
N VAL A 38 -3.92 -4.44 -10.31
CA VAL A 38 -3.38 -3.59 -9.23
C VAL A 38 -2.63 -4.45 -8.21
N VAL A 39 -3.20 -5.58 -7.80
CA VAL A 39 -2.57 -6.52 -6.85
C VAL A 39 -1.22 -7.02 -7.36
N PHE A 40 -1.15 -7.46 -8.62
CA PHE A 40 0.07 -7.99 -9.24
C PHE A 40 0.83 -6.94 -10.07
N SER A 41 0.61 -5.64 -9.79
CA SER A 41 1.26 -4.56 -10.51
C SER A 41 2.78 -4.62 -10.39
N LEU A 42 3.51 -4.33 -11.47
CA LEU A 42 4.97 -4.19 -11.42
C LEU A 42 5.43 -2.82 -10.87
N SER A 43 4.51 -1.93 -10.53
CA SER A 43 4.85 -0.70 -9.80
C SER A 43 5.51 -0.96 -8.43
N GLN A 44 5.36 -2.17 -7.88
CA GLN A 44 5.98 -2.63 -6.63
C GLN A 44 7.26 -3.47 -6.87
N TRP A 45 7.91 -3.33 -8.03
CA TRP A 45 9.07 -4.13 -8.44
C TRP A 45 10.19 -4.17 -7.39
N GLU A 46 10.43 -3.06 -6.69
CA GLU A 46 11.47 -2.97 -5.65
C GLU A 46 11.17 -3.95 -4.52
N MET A 47 9.90 -4.13 -4.16
CA MET A 47 9.48 -5.12 -3.16
C MET A 47 9.49 -6.54 -3.71
N LEU A 48 9.23 -6.74 -5.00
CA LEU A 48 9.32 -8.07 -5.63
C LEU A 48 10.76 -8.58 -5.71
N THR A 49 11.72 -7.67 -5.84
CA THR A 49 13.14 -8.00 -6.05
C THR A 49 13.99 -7.85 -4.78
N ASN A 50 13.52 -7.15 -3.77
CA ASN A 50 14.20 -7.04 -2.49
C ASN A 50 13.91 -8.27 -1.60
N GLY A 51 14.95 -8.80 -0.94
CA GLY A 51 14.82 -9.91 0.02
C GLY A 51 13.92 -9.61 1.22
N THR A 52 13.68 -8.34 1.57
CA THR A 52 12.74 -8.00 2.65
C THR A 52 11.29 -7.82 2.19
N GLY A 53 11.03 -7.88 0.89
CA GLY A 53 9.72 -7.61 0.31
C GLY A 53 8.60 -8.52 0.82
N TRP A 54 8.92 -9.77 1.12
CA TRP A 54 7.95 -10.75 1.58
C TRP A 54 7.26 -10.36 2.89
N VAL A 55 7.96 -9.67 3.81
CA VAL A 55 7.40 -9.23 5.09
C VAL A 55 6.28 -8.20 4.86
N HIS A 56 6.46 -7.35 3.85
CA HIS A 56 5.45 -6.39 3.44
C HIS A 56 4.26 -7.09 2.78
N PHE A 57 4.48 -8.02 1.84
CA PHE A 57 3.38 -8.78 1.24
C PHE A 57 2.61 -9.62 2.27
N PHE A 58 3.31 -10.23 3.23
CA PHE A 58 2.70 -10.93 4.35
C PHE A 58 1.79 -10.00 5.17
N THR A 59 2.27 -8.81 5.50
CA THR A 59 1.50 -7.80 6.22
C THR A 59 0.22 -7.41 5.48
N PHE A 60 0.32 -7.09 4.19
CA PHE A 60 -0.85 -6.68 3.40
C PHE A 60 -1.82 -7.82 3.14
N PHE A 61 -1.33 -9.07 3.04
CA PHE A 61 -2.18 -10.25 3.11
C PHE A 61 -2.97 -10.31 4.42
N LEU A 62 -2.31 -10.13 5.58
CA LEU A 62 -2.99 -10.13 6.88
C LEU A 62 -4.03 -9.01 6.99
N PHE A 63 -3.74 -7.81 6.45
CA PHE A 63 -4.71 -6.72 6.38
C PHE A 63 -5.94 -7.10 5.57
N ALA A 64 -5.75 -7.60 4.34
CA ALA A 64 -6.85 -8.02 3.47
C ALA A 64 -7.67 -9.14 4.11
N LEU A 65 -7.00 -10.13 4.71
CA LEU A 65 -7.64 -11.24 5.42
C LEU A 65 -8.48 -10.73 6.60
N HIS A 66 -7.90 -9.87 7.44
CA HIS A 66 -8.62 -9.32 8.58
C HIS A 66 -9.80 -8.46 8.15
N PHE A 67 -9.63 -7.56 7.17
CA PHE A 67 -10.73 -6.74 6.66
C PHE A 67 -11.87 -7.61 6.11
N TYR A 68 -11.55 -8.73 5.45
CA TYR A 68 -12.54 -9.67 4.96
C TYR A 68 -13.28 -10.39 6.11
N ILE A 69 -12.56 -10.80 7.15
CA ILE A 69 -13.14 -11.41 8.36
C ILE A 69 -14.03 -10.42 9.11
N LEU A 70 -13.60 -9.17 9.24
CA LEU A 70 -14.36 -8.09 9.89
C LEU A 70 -15.64 -7.78 9.12
N ASP A 71 -15.56 -7.64 7.80
CA ASP A 71 -16.74 -7.48 6.93
C ASP A 71 -17.75 -8.63 7.12
N SER A 72 -17.26 -9.86 7.15
CA SER A 72 -18.05 -11.06 7.37
C SER A 72 -18.65 -11.14 8.77
N TYR A 73 -17.95 -10.64 9.80
CA TYR A 73 -18.43 -10.58 11.18
C TYR A 73 -19.55 -9.55 11.34
N ILE A 74 -19.40 -8.37 10.75
CA ILE A 74 -20.42 -7.31 10.81
C ILE A 74 -21.70 -7.71 10.10
N GLN A 75 -21.60 -8.50 9.03
CA GLN A 75 -22.78 -9.09 8.36
C GLN A 75 -23.46 -10.17 9.20
N LYS A 76 -22.67 -11.04 9.84
CA LYS A 76 -23.18 -12.12 10.70
C LYS A 76 -22.19 -12.42 11.81
N GLU A 77 -22.56 -11.96 13.02
CA GLU A 77 -21.78 -12.14 14.23
C GLU A 77 -21.61 -13.62 14.57
N SER A 78 -20.39 -14.03 14.93
CA SER A 78 -20.11 -15.34 15.50
C SER A 78 -18.98 -15.25 16.52
N GLY A 79 -18.99 -16.12 17.53
CA GLY A 79 -17.94 -16.14 18.57
C GLY A 79 -16.55 -16.35 17.98
N PHE A 80 -16.41 -17.32 17.06
CA PHE A 80 -15.15 -17.59 16.37
C PHE A 80 -14.60 -16.37 15.62
N LYS A 81 -15.45 -15.68 14.84
CA LYS A 81 -15.03 -14.47 14.13
C LYS A 81 -14.70 -13.32 15.09
N LEU A 82 -15.42 -13.19 16.21
CA LEU A 82 -15.10 -12.19 17.22
C LEU A 82 -13.68 -12.40 17.76
N VAL A 83 -13.32 -13.64 18.10
CA VAL A 83 -11.96 -13.99 18.55
C VAL A 83 -10.93 -13.63 17.49
N LEU A 84 -11.19 -13.95 16.21
CA LEU A 84 -10.29 -13.56 15.12
C LEU A 84 -10.14 -12.03 14.98
N ASN A 85 -11.22 -11.27 15.11
CA ASN A 85 -11.18 -9.80 15.06
C ASN A 85 -10.50 -9.16 16.28
N ILE A 86 -10.19 -9.92 17.32
CA ILE A 86 -9.41 -9.48 18.48
C ILE A 86 -7.94 -9.89 18.31
N LEU A 87 -7.67 -11.16 18.01
CA LEU A 87 -6.32 -11.70 17.98
C LEU A 87 -5.54 -11.30 16.73
N LEU A 88 -6.18 -11.34 15.56
CA LEU A 88 -5.48 -11.10 14.29
C LEU A 88 -4.91 -9.68 14.18
N PRO A 89 -5.63 -8.61 14.57
CA PRO A 89 -5.07 -7.26 14.59
C PRO A 89 -3.86 -7.11 15.51
N VAL A 90 -3.94 -7.67 16.72
CA VAL A 90 -2.87 -7.59 17.71
C VAL A 90 -1.63 -8.31 17.20
N PHE A 91 -1.79 -9.55 16.71
CA PHE A 91 -0.72 -10.30 16.07
C PHE A 91 -0.10 -9.51 14.91
N THR A 92 -0.95 -8.96 14.04
CA THR A 92 -0.47 -8.23 12.85
C THR A 92 0.32 -6.99 13.24
N ILE A 93 -0.14 -6.18 14.19
CA ILE A 93 0.54 -4.96 14.65
C ILE A 93 1.89 -5.28 15.31
N ILE A 94 1.93 -6.29 16.19
CA ILE A 94 3.12 -6.59 16.97
C ILE A 94 4.17 -7.35 16.15
N MET A 95 3.73 -8.28 15.29
CA MET A 95 4.64 -9.27 14.68
C MET A 95 4.96 -9.00 13.21
N ALA A 96 4.12 -8.25 12.47
CA ALA A 96 4.23 -8.16 11.02
C ALA A 96 4.28 -6.72 10.49
N ALA A 97 3.37 -5.86 10.94
CA ALA A 97 3.03 -4.64 10.22
C ALA A 97 4.11 -3.55 10.25
N GLY A 98 5.02 -3.57 11.22
CA GLY A 98 6.10 -2.59 11.31
C GLY A 98 5.58 -1.15 11.14
N SER A 99 6.14 -0.38 10.21
CA SER A 99 5.71 1.00 9.96
C SER A 99 4.26 1.16 9.47
N TYR A 100 3.62 0.10 8.99
CA TYR A 100 2.22 0.14 8.54
C TYR A 100 1.21 0.00 9.69
N SER A 101 1.67 -0.33 10.90
CA SER A 101 0.84 -0.53 12.09
C SER A 101 -0.08 0.66 12.37
N LEU A 102 0.42 1.89 12.22
CA LEU A 102 -0.36 3.11 12.48
C LEU A 102 -1.53 3.27 11.52
N ALA A 103 -1.29 3.14 10.20
CA ALA A 103 -2.36 3.25 9.20
C ALA A 103 -3.42 2.16 9.39
N TYR A 104 -2.99 0.92 9.61
CA TYR A 104 -3.87 -0.21 9.84
C TYR A 104 -4.69 -0.06 11.12
N GLY A 105 -4.02 0.25 12.24
CA GLY A 105 -4.68 0.42 13.53
C GLY A 105 -5.64 1.61 13.56
N ALA A 106 -5.29 2.74 12.94
CA ALA A 106 -6.20 3.88 12.76
C ALA A 106 -7.44 3.48 11.95
N THR A 107 -7.26 2.72 10.86
CA THR A 107 -8.38 2.17 10.08
C THR A 107 -9.32 1.34 10.94
N LEU A 108 -8.77 0.46 11.79
CA LEU A 108 -9.56 -0.39 12.67
C LEU A 108 -10.28 0.39 13.76
N ILE A 109 -9.63 1.38 14.38
CA ILE A 109 -10.27 2.26 15.36
C ILE A 109 -11.47 2.97 14.72
N CYS A 110 -11.30 3.55 13.52
CA CYS A 110 -12.41 4.14 12.76
C CYS A 110 -13.53 3.11 12.47
N ALA A 111 -13.18 1.89 12.07
CA ALA A 111 -14.14 0.83 11.79
C ALA A 111 -14.92 0.38 13.03
N TYR A 112 -14.26 0.29 14.19
CA TYR A 112 -14.90 -0.08 15.45
C TYR A 112 -15.76 1.04 16.02
N ILE A 113 -15.31 2.30 15.93
CA ILE A 113 -16.14 3.47 16.22
C ILE A 113 -17.39 3.45 15.34
N PHE A 114 -17.21 3.21 14.04
CA PHE A 114 -18.32 3.06 13.11
C PHE A 114 -19.29 1.94 13.55
N TYR A 115 -18.77 0.78 13.95
CA TYR A 115 -19.58 -0.34 14.44
C TYR A 115 -20.34 -0.01 15.75
N VAL A 116 -19.73 0.75 16.66
CA VAL A 116 -20.38 1.20 17.90
C VAL A 116 -21.49 2.19 17.62
N PHE A 117 -21.23 3.26 16.87
CA PHE A 117 -22.17 4.38 16.74
C PHE A 117 -23.17 4.20 15.61
N PHE A 118 -22.73 3.76 14.43
CA PHE A 118 -23.62 3.62 13.26
C PHE A 118 -24.39 2.30 13.26
N LYS A 119 -23.76 1.20 13.70
CA LYS A 119 -24.45 -0.09 13.84
C LYS A 119 -25.06 -0.31 15.23
N LYS A 120 -24.83 0.60 16.19
CA LYS A 120 -25.32 0.53 17.57
C LYS A 120 -24.87 -0.75 18.30
N LYS A 121 -23.66 -1.25 17.99
CA LYS A 121 -23.11 -2.50 18.54
C LYS A 121 -21.96 -2.23 19.50
N LYS A 122 -22.25 -2.32 20.81
CA LYS A 122 -21.25 -2.07 21.89
C LYS A 122 -20.01 -2.99 21.82
N ARG A 123 -20.11 -4.17 21.17
CA ARG A 123 -18.98 -5.10 20.97
C ARG A 123 -17.80 -4.47 20.21
N GLY A 124 -18.01 -3.38 19.47
CA GLY A 124 -16.88 -2.64 18.86
C GLY A 124 -15.87 -2.11 19.89
N VAL A 125 -16.32 -1.75 21.10
CA VAL A 125 -15.42 -1.31 22.19
C VAL A 125 -14.46 -2.43 22.57
N LEU A 126 -14.95 -3.68 22.67
CA LEU A 126 -14.14 -4.85 23.01
C LEU A 126 -13.04 -5.12 21.97
N MET A 127 -13.33 -4.90 20.68
CA MET A 127 -12.33 -5.05 19.61
C MET A 127 -11.35 -3.87 19.54
N CYS A 128 -11.78 -2.68 19.97
CA CYS A 128 -10.96 -1.46 19.92
C CYS A 128 -9.84 -1.42 20.96
N ILE A 129 -10.10 -1.89 22.19
CA ILE A 129 -9.14 -1.84 23.29
C ILE A 129 -7.83 -2.59 22.95
N PRO A 130 -7.85 -3.85 22.48
CA PRO A 130 -6.63 -4.58 22.14
C PRO A 130 -5.82 -3.92 21.02
N VAL A 131 -6.49 -3.32 20.03
CA VAL A 131 -5.82 -2.59 18.94
C VAL A 131 -5.13 -1.34 19.46
N ALA A 132 -5.80 -0.54 20.30
CA ALA A 132 -5.21 0.64 20.91
C ALA A 132 -4.00 0.28 21.79
N MET A 133 -4.11 -0.79 22.58
CA MET A 133 -2.99 -1.30 23.39
C MET A 133 -1.82 -1.77 22.53
N ALA A 134 -2.08 -2.53 21.46
CA ALA A 134 -1.03 -3.00 20.54
C ALA A 134 -0.33 -1.82 19.84
N LEU A 135 -1.09 -0.80 19.42
CA LEU A 135 -0.52 0.43 18.88
C LEU A 135 0.34 1.18 19.90
N ALA A 136 -0.12 1.31 21.14
CA ALA A 136 0.64 1.97 22.19
C ALA A 136 1.96 1.25 22.47
N LEU A 137 1.94 -0.09 22.53
CA LEU A 137 3.14 -0.92 22.67
C LEU A 137 4.08 -0.76 21.46
N PHE A 138 3.54 -0.77 20.24
CA PHE A 138 4.32 -0.55 19.03
C PHE A 138 4.97 0.84 19.04
N MET A 139 4.23 1.89 19.38
CA MET A 139 4.74 3.26 19.44
C MET A 139 5.79 3.42 20.53
N TYR A 140 5.59 2.81 21.70
CA TYR A 140 6.58 2.79 22.77
C TYR A 140 7.88 2.11 22.32
N SER A 141 7.77 0.95 21.66
CA SER A 141 8.93 0.28 21.06
C SER A 141 9.63 1.17 20.03
N TYR A 142 8.86 1.80 19.14
CA TYR A 142 9.39 2.67 18.08
C TYR A 142 10.14 3.90 18.63
N MET A 143 9.64 4.51 19.71
CA MET A 143 10.30 5.62 20.39
C MET A 143 11.68 5.27 20.97
N ASN A 144 11.89 3.99 21.30
CA ASN A 144 13.16 3.47 21.84
C ASN A 144 14.04 2.81 20.77
N ALA A 145 13.63 2.83 19.51
CA ALA A 145 14.36 2.20 18.42
C ALA A 145 15.45 3.14 17.86
N ASP A 146 16.63 2.59 17.60
CA ASP A 146 17.71 3.28 16.89
C ASP A 146 17.35 3.44 15.41
N ASN A 147 16.94 4.66 15.02
CA ASN A 147 16.56 4.98 13.65
C ASN A 147 17.67 5.75 12.94
N VAL A 148 18.19 5.20 11.84
CA VAL A 148 19.15 5.89 10.96
C VAL A 148 18.51 6.15 9.60
N ASN A 149 18.11 7.39 9.33
CA ASN A 149 17.57 7.81 8.04
C ASN A 149 18.67 8.49 7.21
N ALA A 150 19.33 7.72 6.35
CA ALA A 150 20.35 8.27 5.46
C ALA A 150 19.74 9.29 4.48
N GLY A 151 20.28 10.51 4.44
CA GLY A 151 19.81 11.58 3.56
C GLY A 151 18.57 12.33 4.08
N ALA A 152 18.15 12.10 5.33
CA ALA A 152 17.09 12.89 5.95
C ALA A 152 17.62 14.22 6.52
N THR A 153 16.81 15.27 6.44
CA THR A 153 17.06 16.54 7.13
C THR A 153 16.91 16.38 8.64
N SER A 154 17.66 17.17 9.39
CA SER A 154 17.51 17.35 10.85
C SER A 154 16.59 18.52 11.22
N GLU A 155 16.12 19.28 10.22
CA GLU A 155 15.23 20.43 10.44
C GLU A 155 13.85 20.00 10.94
N SER A 156 13.17 20.89 11.66
CA SER A 156 11.79 20.66 12.09
C SER A 156 10.81 20.82 10.92
N ILE A 157 9.65 20.15 10.98
CA ILE A 157 8.61 20.27 9.95
C ILE A 157 8.12 21.72 9.79
N VAL A 158 8.06 22.48 10.90
CA VAL A 158 7.63 23.89 10.91
C VAL A 158 8.63 24.75 10.15
N THR A 159 9.94 24.51 10.34
CA THR A 159 11.01 25.22 9.63
C THR A 159 10.93 24.96 8.13
N VAL A 160 10.78 23.70 7.72
CA VAL A 160 10.69 23.34 6.30
C VAL A 160 9.41 23.91 5.68
N PHE A 161 8.27 23.81 6.37
CA PHE A 161 7.01 24.34 5.89
C PHE A 161 7.02 25.87 5.74
N GLY A 162 7.64 26.59 6.68
CA GLY A 162 7.79 28.04 6.59
C GLY A 162 8.69 28.48 5.43
N ARG A 163 9.65 27.63 5.02
CA ARG A 163 10.54 27.91 3.89
C ARG A 163 9.92 27.56 2.54
N ASP A 164 9.28 26.40 2.44
CA ASP A 164 8.67 25.91 1.19
C ASP A 164 7.34 25.17 1.48
N PRO A 165 6.21 25.89 1.56
CA PRO A 165 4.91 25.27 1.75
C PRO A 165 4.43 24.51 0.52
N LEU A 166 4.88 24.89 -0.69
CA LEU A 166 4.49 24.21 -1.94
C LEU A 166 5.11 22.83 -2.04
N TYR A 167 6.30 22.62 -1.47
CA TYR A 167 6.88 21.29 -1.32
C TYR A 167 5.88 20.30 -0.70
N PHE A 168 5.22 20.65 0.41
CA PHE A 168 4.28 19.75 1.08
C PHE A 168 3.03 19.50 0.24
N LEU A 169 2.55 20.50 -0.50
CA LEU A 169 1.45 20.33 -1.43
C LEU A 169 1.81 19.32 -2.52
N TYR A 170 2.93 19.52 -3.21
CA TYR A 170 3.34 18.62 -4.30
C TYR A 170 3.76 17.25 -3.81
N PHE A 171 4.46 17.15 -2.68
CA PHE A 171 4.79 15.88 -2.04
C PHE A 171 3.52 15.10 -1.69
N GLY A 172 2.52 15.78 -1.12
CA GLY A 172 1.22 15.20 -0.81
C GLY A 172 0.48 14.72 -2.06
N LEU A 173 0.33 15.57 -3.08
CA LEU A 173 -0.31 15.22 -4.35
C LEU A 173 0.40 14.06 -5.06
N ASN A 174 1.73 14.03 -5.01
CA ASN A 174 2.53 12.97 -5.61
C ASN A 174 2.27 11.61 -4.97
N THR A 175 1.96 11.53 -3.67
CA THR A 175 1.54 10.25 -3.06
C THR A 175 0.31 9.68 -3.78
N PHE A 176 -0.68 10.51 -4.13
CA PHE A 176 -1.90 10.09 -4.82
C PHE A 176 -1.71 9.93 -6.34
N ALA A 177 -0.80 10.69 -6.96
CA ALA A 177 -0.44 10.51 -8.36
C ALA A 177 0.16 9.13 -8.60
N SER A 178 0.86 8.58 -7.61
CA SER A 178 1.49 7.26 -7.68
C SER A 178 0.51 6.08 -7.79
N ASP A 179 -0.78 6.29 -7.48
CA ASP A 179 -1.84 5.31 -7.76
C ASP A 179 -2.04 5.06 -9.26
N VAL A 180 -1.60 6.03 -10.09
CA VAL A 180 -1.82 6.04 -11.52
C VAL A 180 -0.52 5.79 -12.27
N VAL A 181 0.55 6.51 -11.90
CA VAL A 181 1.80 6.56 -12.67
C VAL A 181 3.01 6.34 -11.77
N SER A 182 3.96 5.51 -12.21
CA SER A 182 5.19 5.28 -11.47
C SER A 182 6.17 6.44 -11.62
N VAL A 183 7.07 6.60 -10.65
CA VAL A 183 8.14 7.61 -10.70
C VAL A 183 9.05 7.45 -11.91
N GLU A 184 9.27 6.21 -12.37
CA GLU A 184 10.06 5.91 -13.56
C GLU A 184 9.39 6.45 -14.83
N LEU A 185 8.07 6.32 -14.95
CA LEU A 185 7.33 6.90 -16.08
C LEU A 185 7.30 8.43 -16.03
N VAL A 186 7.14 9.01 -14.84
CA VAL A 186 7.23 10.47 -14.67
C VAL A 186 8.58 10.98 -15.17
N LYS A 187 9.67 10.31 -14.82
CA LYS A 187 11.02 10.64 -15.29
C LYS A 187 11.19 10.40 -16.79
N TYR A 188 10.69 9.28 -17.31
CA TYR A 188 10.83 8.90 -18.71
C TYR A 188 10.08 9.84 -19.67
N PHE A 189 8.87 10.26 -19.29
CA PHE A 189 8.05 11.19 -20.08
C PHE A 189 8.25 12.66 -19.67
N GLU A 190 9.19 12.94 -18.77
CA GLU A 190 9.48 14.29 -18.26
C GLU A 190 8.21 15.02 -17.77
N ILE A 191 7.31 14.29 -17.09
CA ILE A 191 6.06 14.85 -16.59
C ILE A 191 6.40 15.88 -15.50
N ASN A 192 6.04 17.13 -15.75
CA ASN A 192 6.32 18.21 -14.82
C ASN A 192 5.46 18.11 -13.54
N VAL A 193 5.83 18.91 -12.53
CA VAL A 193 5.19 18.92 -11.21
C VAL A 193 3.69 19.29 -11.27
N ILE A 194 3.27 20.08 -12.26
CA ILE A 194 1.86 20.41 -12.46
C ILE A 194 1.10 19.18 -12.96
N GLY A 195 1.67 18.43 -13.90
CA GLY A 195 1.11 17.19 -14.42
C GLY A 195 0.91 16.14 -13.33
N THR A 196 1.93 15.90 -12.50
CA THR A 196 1.78 14.97 -11.36
C THR A 196 0.80 15.53 -10.32
N GLY A 197 0.80 16.84 -10.08
CA GLY A 197 -0.17 17.51 -9.21
C GLY A 197 -1.63 17.28 -9.65
N ILE A 198 -1.92 17.44 -10.95
CA ILE A 198 -3.26 17.18 -11.53
C ILE A 198 -3.65 15.72 -11.33
N LEU A 199 -2.76 14.77 -11.62
CA LEU A 199 -3.03 13.34 -11.38
C LEU A 199 -3.34 13.07 -9.90
N GLY A 200 -2.59 13.68 -8.99
CA GLY A 200 -2.83 13.59 -7.55
C GLY A 200 -4.20 14.12 -7.15
N VAL A 201 -4.59 15.30 -7.64
CA VAL A 201 -5.94 15.88 -7.39
C VAL A 201 -7.03 14.96 -7.93
N VAL A 202 -6.87 14.45 -9.16
CA VAL A 202 -7.84 13.53 -9.77
C VAL A 202 -8.00 12.28 -8.92
N SER A 203 -6.91 11.65 -8.48
CA SER A 203 -6.94 10.50 -7.57
C SER A 203 -7.69 10.84 -6.27
N ILE A 204 -7.38 11.96 -5.61
CA ILE A 204 -8.05 12.40 -4.38
C ILE A 204 -9.57 12.53 -4.59
N LEU A 205 -10.00 13.13 -5.71
CA LEU A 205 -11.42 13.26 -6.03
C LEU A 205 -12.12 11.89 -6.12
N PHE A 206 -11.45 10.86 -6.65
CA PHE A 206 -11.99 9.50 -6.68
C PHE A 206 -12.04 8.82 -5.32
N TYR A 207 -11.08 9.08 -4.42
CA TYR A 207 -11.17 8.63 -3.03
C TYR A 207 -12.35 9.29 -2.31
N LEU A 208 -12.53 10.61 -2.48
CA LEU A 208 -13.65 11.34 -1.89
C LEU A 208 -14.99 10.88 -2.46
N ASP A 209 -15.09 10.64 -3.77
CA ASP A 209 -16.29 10.10 -4.41
C ASP A 209 -16.59 8.69 -3.90
N ALA A 210 -15.59 7.82 -3.77
CA ALA A 210 -15.76 6.49 -3.20
C ALA A 210 -16.24 6.53 -1.74
N LEU A 211 -15.67 7.40 -0.90
CA LEU A 211 -16.16 7.62 0.46
C LEU A 211 -17.63 8.09 0.44
N TYR A 212 -17.92 9.14 -0.30
CA TYR A 212 -19.27 9.71 -0.43
C TYR A 212 -20.28 8.63 -0.85
N MET A 213 -19.95 7.83 -1.86
CA MET A 213 -20.83 6.79 -2.36
C MET A 213 -21.06 5.64 -1.37
N ASN A 214 -20.03 5.25 -0.61
CA ASN A 214 -20.18 4.24 0.44
C ASN A 214 -21.29 4.61 1.41
N PHE A 215 -21.36 5.88 1.81
CA PHE A 215 -22.40 6.39 2.71
C PHE A 215 -23.71 6.72 1.99
N ARG A 216 -23.67 7.45 0.87
CA ARG A 216 -24.85 7.90 0.11
C ARG A 216 -25.73 6.76 -0.37
N TYR A 217 -25.12 5.64 -0.77
CA TYR A 217 -25.81 4.44 -1.25
C TYR A 217 -25.80 3.30 -0.23
N LYS A 218 -25.37 3.58 1.01
CA LYS A 218 -25.37 2.64 2.13
C LYS A 218 -24.71 1.30 1.76
N ILE A 219 -23.57 1.35 1.09
CA ILE A 219 -22.82 0.14 0.73
C ILE A 219 -22.39 -0.59 2.00
N TYR A 220 -22.02 0.18 3.03
CA TYR A 220 -21.67 -0.31 4.37
C TYR A 220 -22.75 -1.16 5.04
N GLU A 221 -24.00 -1.11 4.58
CA GLU A 221 -25.06 -2.01 5.08
C GLU A 221 -24.87 -3.43 4.55
N ASP A 222 -24.43 -3.57 3.29
CA ASP A 222 -24.21 -4.85 2.63
C ASP A 222 -22.77 -5.36 2.81
N THR A 223 -21.81 -4.45 2.90
CA THR A 223 -20.38 -4.73 3.07
C THR A 223 -19.60 -3.47 3.42
N ILE A 224 -18.68 -3.58 4.38
CA ILE A 224 -17.73 -2.51 4.71
C ILE A 224 -16.35 -2.72 4.08
N PHE A 225 -16.11 -3.85 3.42
CA PHE A 225 -14.79 -4.20 2.88
C PHE A 225 -14.21 -3.14 1.93
N PRO A 226 -14.96 -2.59 0.94
CA PRO A 226 -14.44 -1.50 0.11
C PRO A 226 -14.10 -0.25 0.92
N LEU A 227 -14.94 0.10 1.89
CA LEU A 227 -14.72 1.27 2.76
C LEU A 227 -13.47 1.12 3.63
N LEU A 228 -13.22 -0.07 4.19
CA LEU A 228 -12.00 -0.37 4.96
C LEU A 228 -10.75 -0.15 4.11
N LEU A 229 -10.76 -0.62 2.87
CA LEU A 229 -9.65 -0.45 1.94
C LEU A 229 -9.40 1.02 1.57
N VAL A 230 -10.46 1.79 1.26
CA VAL A 230 -10.37 3.23 0.98
C VAL A 230 -9.77 3.98 2.16
N VAL A 231 -10.28 3.74 3.38
CA VAL A 231 -9.80 4.41 4.60
C VAL A 231 -8.35 4.00 4.91
N SER A 232 -8.02 2.72 4.73
CA SER A 232 -6.66 2.21 4.87
C SER A 232 -5.69 2.91 3.92
N GLY A 233 -6.05 3.05 2.64
CA GLY A 233 -5.23 3.79 1.68
C GLY A 233 -5.04 5.25 2.05
N LEU A 234 -6.10 5.96 2.45
CA LEU A 234 -6.00 7.35 2.89
C LEU A 234 -5.07 7.53 4.09
N PHE A 235 -5.13 6.63 5.07
CA PHE A 235 -4.19 6.64 6.17
C PHE A 235 -2.76 6.29 5.72
N SER A 236 -2.58 5.38 4.77
CA SER A 236 -1.25 5.10 4.18
C SER A 236 -0.66 6.33 3.49
N HIS A 237 -1.43 7.06 2.66
CA HIS A 237 -0.98 8.32 2.04
C HIS A 237 -0.61 9.34 3.11
N THR A 238 -1.49 9.55 4.09
CA THR A 238 -1.26 10.48 5.20
C THR A 238 0.01 10.12 5.97
N MET A 239 0.22 8.84 6.26
CA MET A 239 1.41 8.35 6.96
C MET A 239 2.70 8.66 6.18
N VAL A 240 2.71 8.47 4.85
CA VAL A 240 3.88 8.85 4.04
C VAL A 240 4.13 10.36 4.08
N ILE A 241 3.07 11.16 3.94
CA ILE A 241 3.17 12.63 4.02
C ILE A 241 3.80 13.05 5.33
N LEU A 242 3.35 12.49 6.46
CA LEU A 242 3.81 12.87 7.80
C LEU A 242 5.19 12.33 8.17
N THR A 243 5.65 11.24 7.55
CA THR A 243 6.88 10.55 7.98
C THR A 243 8.02 10.59 6.96
N ARG A 244 7.76 10.96 5.70
CA ARG A 244 8.73 10.91 4.60
C ARG A 244 9.05 12.26 3.97
N TRP A 245 8.45 13.35 4.44
CA TRP A 245 8.83 14.71 4.05
C TRP A 245 10.30 15.04 4.38
N ILE A 246 10.90 14.33 5.35
CA ILE A 246 12.29 14.54 5.80
C ILE A 246 13.35 14.35 4.69
N PHE A 247 13.01 13.71 3.57
CA PHE A 247 13.94 13.50 2.46
C PHE A 247 14.00 14.69 1.49
N LEU A 248 13.11 15.69 1.63
CA LEU A 248 13.11 16.93 0.85
C LEU A 248 13.11 16.74 -0.68
N ASP A 249 12.61 15.60 -1.14
CA ASP A 249 12.39 15.28 -2.55
C ASP A 249 10.90 15.03 -2.79
N SER A 250 10.27 15.87 -3.62
CA SER A 250 8.84 15.78 -3.92
C SER A 250 8.46 14.45 -4.59
N MET A 251 9.39 13.82 -5.31
CA MET A 251 9.20 12.56 -6.03
C MET A 251 9.45 11.34 -5.14
N TYR A 252 10.07 11.49 -3.97
CA TYR A 252 10.34 10.40 -3.04
C TYR A 252 9.07 9.69 -2.58
N ALA A 253 7.97 10.45 -2.45
CA ALA A 253 6.62 9.95 -2.16
C ALA A 253 6.08 8.96 -3.21
N MET A 254 6.59 9.00 -4.45
CA MET A 254 6.16 8.14 -5.56
C MET A 254 7.00 6.87 -5.71
N SER A 255 7.90 6.61 -4.76
CA SER A 255 8.77 5.44 -4.81
C SER A 255 7.98 4.12 -4.84
N SER A 256 8.49 3.16 -5.62
CA SER A 256 7.97 1.80 -5.77
C SER A 256 7.80 1.02 -4.46
N ARG A 257 8.47 1.39 -3.37
CA ARG A 257 8.25 0.76 -2.06
C ARG A 257 6.91 1.12 -1.42
N TYR A 258 6.25 2.17 -1.90
CA TYR A 258 4.97 2.65 -1.37
C TYR A 258 3.76 2.22 -2.20
N SER A 259 3.97 1.70 -3.41
CA SER A 259 2.86 1.33 -4.30
C SER A 259 1.96 0.23 -3.71
N LEU A 260 2.51 -0.74 -2.97
CA LEU A 260 1.70 -1.76 -2.29
C LEU A 260 0.72 -1.14 -1.27
N GLN A 261 1.20 -0.20 -0.45
CA GLN A 261 0.39 0.40 0.63
C GLN A 261 -0.67 1.38 0.13
N PHE A 262 -0.41 2.07 -0.98
CA PHE A 262 -1.37 2.95 -1.63
C PHE A 262 -2.40 2.14 -2.44
N GLY A 263 -1.94 1.05 -3.08
CA GLY A 263 -2.77 0.15 -3.87
C GLY A 263 -4.00 -0.40 -3.13
N ALA A 264 -3.92 -0.57 -1.80
CA ALA A 264 -5.09 -0.93 -0.99
C ALA A 264 -6.25 0.07 -1.13
N GLY A 265 -5.96 1.37 -1.08
CA GLY A 265 -6.95 2.44 -1.26
C GLY A 265 -7.58 2.43 -2.63
N LEU A 266 -6.73 2.35 -3.66
CA LEU A 266 -7.14 2.26 -5.06
C LEU A 266 -8.05 1.05 -5.32
N ILE A 267 -7.73 -0.12 -4.75
CA ILE A 267 -8.60 -1.30 -4.80
C ILE A 267 -9.94 -1.00 -4.13
N GLY A 268 -9.95 -0.33 -2.97
CA GLY A 268 -11.18 0.09 -2.29
C GLY A 268 -12.06 1.01 -3.15
N VAL A 269 -11.45 1.95 -3.86
CA VAL A 269 -12.13 2.85 -4.81
C VAL A 269 -12.77 2.04 -5.95
N ILE A 270 -12.00 1.17 -6.60
CA ILE A 270 -12.48 0.28 -7.68
C ILE A 270 -13.64 -0.60 -7.20
N LEU A 271 -13.50 -1.23 -6.03
CA LEU A 271 -14.52 -2.11 -5.46
C LEU A 271 -15.80 -1.36 -5.09
N THR A 272 -15.68 -0.11 -4.61
CA THR A 272 -16.84 0.76 -4.36
C THR A 272 -17.65 0.97 -5.63
N PHE A 273 -16.98 1.33 -6.73
CA PHE A 273 -17.65 1.53 -8.02
C PHE A 273 -18.21 0.24 -8.62
N ALA A 274 -17.49 -0.87 -8.48
CA ALA A 274 -17.98 -2.18 -8.90
C ALA A 274 -19.27 -2.56 -8.15
N TYR A 275 -19.30 -2.30 -6.84
CA TYR A 275 -20.43 -2.64 -5.98
C TYR A 275 -21.67 -1.79 -6.29
N ILE A 276 -21.50 -0.50 -6.57
CA ILE A 276 -22.62 0.38 -6.93
C ILE A 276 -23.25 -0.06 -8.23
N LYS A 277 -22.46 -0.35 -9.27
CA LYS A 277 -23.01 -0.85 -10.54
C LYS A 277 -23.77 -2.16 -10.34
N ARG A 278 -23.34 -3.02 -9.43
CA ARG A 278 -24.10 -4.20 -9.01
C ARG A 278 -25.39 -3.82 -8.28
N LYS A 279 -25.38 -2.91 -7.32
CA LYS A 279 -26.56 -2.51 -6.54
C LYS A 279 -27.63 -1.84 -7.41
N VAL A 280 -27.22 -1.05 -8.41
CA VAL A 280 -28.11 -0.44 -9.40
C VAL A 280 -28.73 -1.49 -10.34
N LYS A 281 -27.94 -2.45 -10.85
CA LYS A 281 -28.43 -3.44 -11.82
C LYS A 281 -29.12 -4.65 -11.18
N GLY A 282 -28.76 -5.03 -9.96
CA GLY A 282 -29.25 -6.21 -9.23
C GLY A 282 -28.94 -7.55 -9.92
N PRO A 283 -28.70 -8.66 -9.17
CA PRO A 283 -28.80 -9.99 -9.76
C PRO A 283 -30.26 -10.24 -10.16
N GLY A 284 -30.54 -10.49 -11.44
CA GLY A 284 -31.88 -10.88 -11.91
C GLY A 284 -32.94 -9.76 -11.96
N ARG A 285 -32.58 -8.48 -11.71
CA ARG A 285 -33.54 -7.38 -11.86
C ARG A 285 -33.66 -6.97 -13.34
N LYS A 286 -34.85 -7.16 -13.93
CA LYS A 286 -35.17 -6.69 -15.29
C LYS A 286 -35.17 -5.16 -15.45
N LYS A 287 -35.31 -4.41 -14.35
CA LYS A 287 -35.27 -2.94 -14.33
C LYS A 287 -34.30 -2.44 -13.24
N PRO A 288 -33.43 -1.46 -13.55
CA PRO A 288 -32.49 -0.91 -12.57
C PRO A 288 -33.25 -0.26 -11.41
N ALA A 289 -32.66 -0.32 -10.21
CA ALA A 289 -33.16 0.46 -9.07
C ALA A 289 -33.16 1.96 -9.44
N PRO A 290 -34.04 2.79 -8.86
CA PRO A 290 -34.09 4.24 -9.11
C PRO A 290 -32.93 4.98 -8.42
N ILE A 291 -31.73 4.40 -8.48
CA ILE A 291 -30.49 4.98 -7.98
C ILE A 291 -29.95 5.85 -9.12
N LYS A 292 -30.23 7.15 -9.07
CA LYS A 292 -29.55 8.13 -9.93
C LYS A 292 -28.11 8.28 -9.43
N ILE A 293 -27.17 7.64 -10.12
CA ILE A 293 -25.75 7.94 -9.99
C ILE A 293 -25.51 9.26 -10.74
N PRO A 294 -24.88 10.28 -10.13
CA PRO A 294 -24.50 11.49 -10.86
C PRO A 294 -23.76 11.13 -12.15
N LEU A 295 -24.07 11.82 -13.26
CA LEU A 295 -23.47 11.53 -14.57
C LEU A 295 -21.94 11.63 -14.51
N ILE A 296 -21.43 12.62 -13.77
CA ILE A 296 -20.01 12.85 -13.49
C ILE A 296 -19.37 11.64 -12.82
N SER A 297 -20.02 11.02 -11.84
CA SER A 297 -19.54 9.80 -11.21
C SER A 297 -19.54 8.60 -12.16
N ASN A 298 -20.54 8.45 -13.03
CA ASN A 298 -20.58 7.28 -13.92
C ASN A 298 -19.53 7.35 -15.05
N ILE A 299 -19.32 8.54 -15.63
CA ILE A 299 -18.29 8.80 -16.65
C ILE A 299 -16.90 8.86 -16.00
N GLY A 300 -16.77 9.58 -14.89
CA GLY A 300 -15.53 9.72 -14.14
C GLY A 300 -14.94 8.38 -13.73
N VAL A 301 -15.77 7.44 -13.26
CA VAL A 301 -15.32 6.09 -12.93
C VAL A 301 -14.70 5.38 -14.13
N PHE A 302 -15.31 5.49 -15.31
CA PHE A 302 -14.77 4.85 -16.51
C PHE A 302 -13.43 5.46 -16.92
N VAL A 303 -13.34 6.80 -16.87
CA VAL A 303 -12.10 7.54 -17.15
C VAL A 303 -11.00 7.16 -16.16
N PHE A 304 -11.29 7.11 -14.86
CA PHE A 304 -10.32 6.73 -13.84
C PHE A 304 -9.83 5.30 -13.99
N VAL A 305 -10.75 4.37 -14.26
CA VAL A 305 -10.39 2.97 -14.52
C VAL A 305 -9.45 2.87 -15.72
N ILE A 306 -9.74 3.57 -16.82
CA ILE A 306 -8.86 3.60 -17.99
C ILE A 306 -7.50 4.20 -17.63
N LEU A 307 -7.49 5.31 -16.90
CA LEU A 307 -6.28 6.02 -16.51
C LEU A 307 -5.37 5.13 -15.64
N VAL A 308 -5.92 4.49 -14.61
CA VAL A 308 -5.20 3.54 -13.75
C VAL A 308 -4.73 2.32 -14.54
N PHE A 309 -5.58 1.79 -15.41
CA PHE A 309 -5.26 0.62 -16.24
C PHE A 309 -4.11 0.93 -17.22
N ALA A 310 -4.21 2.04 -17.94
CA ALA A 310 -3.19 2.49 -18.88
C ALA A 310 -1.87 2.78 -18.16
N GLY A 311 -1.91 3.48 -17.03
CA GLY A 311 -0.74 3.77 -16.21
C GLY A 311 -0.06 2.51 -15.69
N ASN A 312 -0.83 1.51 -15.23
CA ASN A 312 -0.29 0.21 -14.82
C ASN A 312 0.31 -0.58 -15.99
N LEU A 313 -0.31 -0.57 -17.18
CA LEU A 313 0.24 -1.23 -18.37
C LEU A 313 1.55 -0.59 -18.84
N LEU A 314 1.60 0.75 -18.91
CA LEU A 314 2.80 1.49 -19.27
C LEU A 314 3.92 1.24 -18.26
N THR A 315 3.57 1.20 -16.97
CA THR A 315 4.51 0.90 -15.90
C THR A 315 5.04 -0.51 -16.12
N ALA A 316 4.17 -1.52 -16.25
CA ALA A 316 4.59 -2.90 -16.48
C ALA A 316 5.47 -3.06 -17.73
N GLY A 317 5.14 -2.38 -18.84
CA GLY A 317 5.96 -2.39 -20.05
C GLY A 317 7.35 -1.79 -19.83
N ASN A 318 7.44 -0.66 -19.13
CA ASN A 318 8.72 -0.07 -18.75
C ASN A 318 9.52 -0.99 -17.82
N GLU A 319 8.86 -1.59 -16.82
CA GLU A 319 9.48 -2.49 -15.85
C GLU A 319 10.04 -3.75 -16.51
N LEU A 320 9.33 -4.34 -17.48
CA LEU A 320 9.83 -5.46 -18.28
C LEU A 320 11.05 -5.07 -19.12
N ARG A 321 11.05 -3.88 -19.72
CA ARG A 321 12.22 -3.34 -20.44
C ARG A 321 13.41 -3.13 -19.51
N MET A 322 13.16 -2.62 -18.31
CA MET A 322 14.20 -2.33 -17.31
C MET A 322 14.77 -3.58 -16.63
N ALA A 323 14.07 -4.71 -16.70
CA ALA A 323 14.48 -5.97 -16.06
C ALA A 323 15.89 -6.41 -16.47
N LYS A 324 16.23 -6.30 -17.77
CA LYS A 324 17.57 -6.65 -18.28
C LYS A 324 18.67 -5.81 -17.60
N TYR A 325 18.51 -4.49 -17.59
CA TYR A 325 19.50 -3.58 -17.00
C TYR A 325 19.64 -3.77 -15.48
N ARG A 326 18.54 -4.15 -14.80
CA ARG A 326 18.60 -4.49 -13.37
C ARG A 326 19.36 -5.77 -13.11
N MET A 327 19.18 -6.79 -13.95
CA MET A 327 19.96 -8.03 -13.87
C MET A 327 21.45 -7.73 -14.03
N GLU A 328 21.84 -6.95 -15.03
CA GLU A 328 23.23 -6.50 -15.23
C GLU A 328 23.77 -5.74 -14.01
N SER A 329 22.94 -4.85 -13.41
CA SER A 329 23.30 -4.15 -12.17
C SER A 329 23.49 -5.10 -10.99
N PHE A 330 22.63 -6.12 -10.82
CA PHE A 330 22.76 -7.11 -9.76
C PHE A 330 24.00 -7.98 -9.93
N GLU A 331 24.33 -8.40 -11.15
CA GLU A 331 25.58 -9.12 -11.42
C GLU A 331 26.81 -8.29 -11.02
N LYS A 332 26.82 -6.99 -11.34
CA LYS A 332 27.88 -6.07 -10.90
C LYS A 332 27.95 -6.00 -9.37
N LYS A 333 26.80 -5.90 -8.69
CA LYS A 333 26.72 -5.90 -7.21
C LYS A 333 27.30 -7.18 -6.62
N VAL A 334 26.98 -8.36 -7.19
CA VAL A 334 27.52 -9.64 -6.75
C VAL A 334 29.03 -9.70 -6.92
N LYS A 335 29.57 -9.27 -8.07
CA LYS A 335 31.02 -9.24 -8.32
C LYS A 335 31.76 -8.38 -7.30
N VAL A 336 31.30 -7.15 -7.10
CA VAL A 336 31.87 -6.21 -6.11
C VAL A 336 31.72 -6.76 -4.68
N ALA A 337 30.56 -7.34 -4.35
CA ALA A 337 30.32 -7.91 -3.03
C ALA A 337 31.20 -9.15 -2.75
N LYS A 338 31.50 -10.00 -3.75
CA LYS A 338 32.43 -11.12 -3.61
C LYS A 338 33.89 -10.65 -3.43
N ASN A 339 34.26 -9.51 -4.03
CA ASN A 339 35.61 -8.93 -3.98
C ASN A 339 35.79 -7.82 -2.92
N PHE A 340 34.83 -7.63 -2.01
CA PHE A 340 34.68 -6.43 -1.17
C PHE A 340 35.90 -6.06 -0.30
N GLU A 341 36.79 -7.01 -0.01
CA GLU A 341 38.01 -6.82 0.77
C GLU A 341 39.02 -5.94 0.03
N TYR A 342 39.02 -5.98 -1.31
CA TYR A 342 39.96 -5.28 -2.18
C TYR A 342 39.33 -4.11 -2.92
N GLU A 343 38.00 -3.98 -2.89
CA GLU A 343 37.28 -2.89 -3.51
C GLU A 343 37.50 -1.56 -2.78
N SER A 344 37.53 -0.46 -3.54
CA SER A 344 37.62 0.88 -2.97
C SER A 344 36.35 1.25 -2.19
N ASP A 345 36.48 2.14 -1.21
CA ASP A 345 35.34 2.68 -0.46
C ASP A 345 34.29 3.32 -1.37
N GLU A 346 34.74 4.00 -2.42
CA GLU A 346 33.86 4.65 -3.39
C GLU A 346 33.11 3.62 -4.25
N THR A 347 33.79 2.56 -4.67
CA THR A 347 33.15 1.44 -5.38
C THR A 347 32.08 0.80 -4.51
N LEU A 348 32.37 0.52 -3.23
CA LEU A 348 31.39 -0.07 -2.33
C LEU A 348 30.19 0.85 -2.10
N LYS A 349 30.41 2.15 -1.89
CA LYS A 349 29.32 3.12 -1.73
C LYS A 349 28.42 3.17 -2.95
N THR A 350 29.04 3.33 -4.13
CA THR A 350 28.32 3.58 -5.38
C THR A 350 27.62 2.31 -5.88
N VAL A 351 28.32 1.17 -5.92
CA VAL A 351 27.76 -0.07 -6.47
C VAL A 351 26.78 -0.73 -5.51
N LEU A 352 27.09 -0.79 -4.22
CA LEU A 352 26.21 -1.41 -3.22
C LEU A 352 25.18 -0.42 -2.64
N GLN A 353 25.23 0.84 -3.05
CA GLN A 353 24.24 1.88 -2.74
C GLN A 353 24.02 2.09 -1.23
N TYR A 354 25.10 2.00 -0.44
CA TYR A 354 25.08 2.25 1.00
C TYR A 354 26.18 3.22 1.42
N HIS A 355 25.81 4.22 2.24
CA HIS A 355 26.66 5.36 2.56
C HIS A 355 27.93 5.03 3.38
N SER A 356 27.95 3.90 4.11
CA SER A 356 29.06 3.54 5.00
C SER A 356 29.81 2.30 4.51
N PRO A 357 30.98 2.46 3.84
CA PRO A 357 31.81 1.34 3.38
C PRO A 357 32.24 0.43 4.54
N LYS A 358 32.55 1.02 5.71
CA LYS A 358 32.93 0.25 6.91
C LYS A 358 31.84 -0.74 7.30
N LYS A 359 30.61 -0.26 7.50
CA LYS A 359 29.45 -1.10 7.83
C LYS A 359 29.17 -2.13 6.72
N THR A 360 29.31 -1.74 5.45
CA THR A 360 29.18 -2.66 4.33
C THR A 360 30.18 -3.81 4.42
N ARG A 361 31.47 -3.54 4.70
CA ARG A 361 32.47 -4.59 4.86
C ARG A 361 32.22 -5.46 6.08
N ASP A 362 31.84 -4.86 7.21
CA ASP A 362 31.55 -5.62 8.43
C ASP A 362 30.37 -6.58 8.21
N ALA A 363 29.32 -6.12 7.52
CA ALA A 363 28.19 -6.96 7.12
C ALA A 363 28.63 -8.09 6.17
N LEU A 364 29.41 -7.77 5.12
CA LEU A 364 29.89 -8.78 4.16
C LEU A 364 30.84 -9.80 4.80
N ARG A 365 31.71 -9.38 5.73
CA ARG A 365 32.56 -10.29 6.54
C ARG A 365 31.71 -11.24 7.36
N LEU A 366 30.66 -10.74 8.01
CA LEU A 366 29.76 -11.58 8.81
C LEU A 366 29.08 -12.62 7.93
N ILE A 367 28.49 -12.20 6.80
CA ILE A 367 27.81 -13.08 5.85
C ILE A 367 28.79 -14.14 5.28
N LYS A 368 30.01 -13.72 4.90
CA LYS A 368 31.08 -14.62 4.43
C LYS A 368 31.50 -15.63 5.50
N SER A 369 31.68 -15.19 6.76
CA SER A 369 32.08 -16.07 7.87
C SER A 369 31.05 -17.15 8.19
N LYS A 370 29.77 -16.87 7.91
CA LYS A 370 28.65 -17.78 8.14
C LYS A 370 28.25 -18.58 6.90
N LYS A 371 28.95 -18.42 5.77
CA LYS A 371 28.61 -19.04 4.47
C LYS A 371 27.16 -18.80 4.07
N LEU A 372 26.71 -17.55 4.16
CA LEU A 372 25.34 -17.17 3.82
C LEU A 372 25.28 -16.50 2.45
N ASN A 373 24.11 -16.58 1.81
CA ASN A 373 23.78 -15.88 0.57
C ASN A 373 24.83 -16.09 -0.54
N ILE A 374 25.42 -15.04 -1.11
CA ILE A 374 26.42 -15.13 -2.20
C ILE A 374 27.72 -15.87 -1.82
N PHE A 375 27.90 -16.22 -0.53
CA PHE A 375 29.03 -16.98 0.00
C PHE A 375 28.62 -18.38 0.50
N SER A 376 27.41 -18.85 0.16
CA SER A 376 26.93 -20.18 0.57
C SER A 376 27.49 -21.35 -0.26
N GLU A 377 28.18 -21.04 -1.36
CA GLU A 377 28.88 -22.02 -2.21
C GLU A 377 30.13 -22.59 -1.53
#